data_AF-A0A0C3N9D0-F1
#
_entry.id   AF-A0A0C3N9D0-F1
#
_cell.length_a   1.000
_cell.length_b   1.000
_cell.length_c   1.000
_cell.angle_alpha   90.00
_cell.angle_beta   90.00
_cell.angle_gamma   90.00
#
_symmetry.space_group_name_H-M   'P 1'
#
loop_
_entity.id
_entity.type
_entity.pdbx_description
1 polymer ?
#
loop_
_entity_poly.entity_id
_entity_poly.type
_entity_poly.pdbx_seq_one_letter_code
_entity_poly.pdbx_strand_id
1 'polypeptide(L)'
;MGIKPMTSKVEAAEEVAKSWFQVFQDIKANLTKAHSWQKQQVDRGHLTAPSYSSCKLSKKWIRPYEVLEVLPNALKLKLLHNMRIHLVVNVSWVKPYLSALDGQCQVQAYSNQLQCLTRSREGFGSKSDTEEQNSD
;
A
#
# COMPACT_ATOMS: atom_id res chain seq x y z
N MET A 1 45.69 -5.84 67.37
CA MET A 1 44.97 -5.07 66.33
C MET A 1 43.66 -5.77 66.05
N GLY A 2 42.52 -5.16 66.39
CA GLY A 2 41.20 -5.75 66.14
C GLY A 2 40.59 -5.16 64.88
N ILE A 3 40.30 -6.01 63.89
CA ILE A 3 39.64 -5.62 62.64
C ILE A 3 38.14 -5.53 62.92
N LYS A 4 37.56 -4.33 62.79
CA LYS A 4 36.13 -4.09 62.96
C LYS A 4 35.37 -4.74 61.80
N PRO A 5 34.34 -5.58 62.03
CA PRO A 5 33.62 -6.24 60.94
C PRO A 5 32.86 -5.19 60.10
N MET A 6 33.02 -5.24 58.77
CA MET A 6 32.25 -4.42 57.82
C MET A 6 30.80 -4.92 57.72
N THR A 7 29.99 -4.71 58.75
CA THR A 7 28.55 -5.07 58.74
C THR A 7 27.73 -4.23 57.76
N SER A 8 28.17 -3.01 57.42
CA SER A 8 27.37 -2.06 56.62
C SER A 8 27.21 -2.41 55.14
N LYS A 9 28.04 -3.32 54.58
CA LYS A 9 27.93 -3.73 53.16
C LYS A 9 26.95 -4.88 52.95
N VAL A 10 26.81 -5.76 53.95
CA VAL A 10 25.93 -6.92 53.88
C VAL A 10 24.47 -6.49 54.00
N GLU A 11 24.20 -5.54 54.90
CA GLU A 11 22.88 -4.96 55.10
C GLU A 11 22.38 -4.22 53.84
N ALA A 12 23.25 -3.44 53.19
CA ALA A 12 22.91 -2.77 51.93
C ALA A 12 22.59 -3.76 50.79
N ALA A 13 23.30 -4.89 50.72
CA ALA A 13 23.03 -5.93 49.71
C ALA A 13 21.69 -6.64 49.96
N GLU A 14 21.31 -6.82 51.23
CA GLU A 14 20.04 -7.45 51.61
C GLU A 14 18.84 -6.57 51.25
N GLU A 15 18.93 -5.26 51.50
CA GLU A 15 17.89 -4.30 51.11
C GLU A 15 17.71 -4.22 49.59
N VAL A 16 18.82 -4.28 48.83
CA VAL A 16 18.78 -4.37 47.36
C VAL A 16 18.09 -5.66 46.92
N ALA A 17 18.39 -6.81 47.54
CA ALA A 17 17.75 -8.08 47.21
C ALA A 17 16.24 -8.07 47.48
N LYS A 18 15.81 -7.48 48.60
CA LYS A 18 14.38 -7.30 48.93
C LYS A 18 13.67 -6.42 47.90
N SER A 19 14.28 -5.31 47.50
CA SER A 19 13.76 -4.42 46.46
C SER A 19 13.58 -5.14 45.12
N TRP A 20 14.59 -5.90 44.68
CA TRP A 20 14.50 -6.67 43.43
C TRP A 20 13.40 -7.73 43.49
N PHE A 21 13.25 -8.43 44.61
CA PHE A 21 12.20 -9.43 44.76
C PHE A 21 10.81 -8.81 44.60
N GLN A 22 10.58 -7.62 45.18
CA GLN A 22 9.32 -6.90 45.02
C GLN A 22 9.07 -6.53 43.55
N VAL A 23 10.08 -6.01 42.86
CA VAL A 23 9.98 -5.66 41.43
C VAL A 23 9.62 -6.89 40.57
N PHE A 24 10.21 -8.05 40.85
CA PHE A 24 9.89 -9.28 40.14
C PHE A 24 8.42 -9.72 40.35
N GLN A 25 7.90 -9.59 41.57
CA GLN A 25 6.50 -9.92 41.84
C GLN A 25 5.55 -8.95 41.14
N ASP A 26 5.86 -7.65 41.13
CA ASP A 26 5.06 -6.64 40.46
C ASP A 26 5.03 -6.85 38.94
N ILE A 27 6.17 -7.17 38.33
CA ILE A 27 6.25 -7.51 36.90
C ILE A 27 5.35 -8.72 36.59
N LYS A 28 5.42 -9.77 37.42
CA LYS A 28 4.61 -10.98 37.24
C LYS A 28 3.11 -10.68 37.34
N ALA A 29 2.70 -9.86 38.31
CA ALA A 29 1.32 -9.43 38.48
C ALA A 29 0.82 -8.55 37.32
N ASN A 30 1.66 -7.65 36.82
CA ASN A 30 1.32 -6.81 35.67
C ASN A 30 1.21 -7.63 34.38
N LEU A 31 2.06 -8.63 34.19
CA LEU A 31 2.01 -9.50 33.02
C LEU A 31 0.73 -10.34 32.99
N THR A 32 0.33 -10.92 34.12
CA THR A 32 -0.93 -11.69 34.20
C THR A 32 -2.14 -10.80 33.97
N LYS A 33 -2.12 -9.56 34.48
CA LYS A 33 -3.15 -8.56 34.22
C LYS A 33 -3.20 -8.13 32.75
N ALA A 34 -2.06 -7.93 32.10
CA ALA A 34 -2.00 -7.59 30.68
C ALA A 34 -2.57 -8.72 29.81
N HIS A 35 -2.22 -9.97 30.13
CA HIS A 35 -2.72 -11.14 29.43
C HIS A 35 -4.25 -11.28 29.57
N SER A 36 -4.81 -11.07 30.77
CA SER A 36 -6.27 -11.13 30.96
C SER A 36 -6.99 -9.99 30.21
N TRP A 37 -6.42 -8.79 30.20
CA TRP A 37 -6.92 -7.67 29.42
C TRP A 37 -6.91 -7.95 27.91
N GLN A 38 -5.83 -8.50 27.37
CA GLN A 38 -5.75 -8.87 25.97
C GLN A 38 -6.81 -9.90 25.59
N LYS A 39 -7.00 -10.94 26.41
CA LYS A 39 -8.06 -11.94 26.19
C LYS A 39 -9.44 -11.29 26.17
N GLN A 40 -9.73 -10.44 27.16
CA GLN A 40 -11.00 -9.74 27.23
C GLN A 40 -11.23 -8.83 26.01
N GLN A 41 -10.19 -8.16 25.51
CA GLN A 41 -10.31 -7.31 24.31
C GLN A 41 -10.55 -8.11 23.04
N VAL A 42 -9.89 -9.26 22.88
CA VAL A 42 -10.14 -10.17 21.75
C VAL A 42 -11.57 -10.69 21.78
N ASP A 43 -12.05 -11.11 22.95
CA ASP A 43 -13.43 -11.60 23.12
C ASP A 43 -14.47 -10.47 22.91
N ARG A 44 -14.16 -9.23 23.30
CA ARG A 44 -15.04 -8.06 23.10
C ARG A 44 -15.02 -7.53 21.66
N GLY A 45 -13.91 -7.74 20.95
CA GLY A 45 -13.71 -7.39 19.55
C GLY A 45 -14.22 -8.44 18.57
N HIS A 46 -14.60 -9.63 19.05
CA HIS A 46 -15.44 -10.55 18.30
C HIS A 46 -16.85 -9.96 18.15
N LEU A 47 -16.97 -9.00 17.24
CA LEU A 47 -18.20 -8.86 16.47
C LEU A 47 -18.43 -10.25 15.89
N THR A 48 -19.50 -10.92 16.33
CA THR A 48 -19.99 -12.15 15.73
C THR A 48 -19.90 -11.93 14.23
N ALA A 49 -18.98 -12.64 13.56
CA ALA A 49 -18.81 -12.51 12.12
C ALA A 49 -20.22 -12.58 11.54
N PRO A 50 -20.65 -11.62 10.69
CA PRO A 50 -22.01 -11.62 10.20
C PRO A 50 -22.25 -13.03 9.69
N SER A 51 -23.19 -13.73 10.33
CA SER A 51 -23.59 -15.03 9.85
C SER A 51 -24.25 -14.71 8.51
N TYR A 52 -23.45 -14.71 7.45
CA TYR A 52 -23.93 -14.74 6.08
C TYR A 52 -24.55 -16.12 5.91
N SER A 53 -25.62 -16.39 6.65
CA SER A 53 -26.54 -17.47 6.39
C SER A 53 -27.09 -17.17 5.01
N SER A 54 -26.42 -17.75 4.01
CA SER A 54 -26.77 -17.83 2.59
C SER A 54 -28.06 -17.07 2.29
N CYS A 55 -27.98 -15.74 2.26
CA CYS A 55 -29.11 -14.94 1.87
C CYS A 55 -29.36 -15.39 0.44
N LYS A 56 -30.45 -16.16 0.25
CA LYS A 56 -30.95 -16.57 -1.06
C LYS A 56 -30.70 -15.40 -1.98
N LEU A 57 -29.83 -15.60 -2.99
CA LEU A 57 -29.39 -14.58 -3.93
C LEU A 57 -30.63 -14.06 -4.66
N SER A 58 -31.38 -13.15 -4.03
CA SER A 58 -32.31 -12.29 -4.72
C SER A 58 -31.48 -11.53 -5.74
N LYS A 59 -32.01 -11.37 -6.95
CA LYS A 59 -31.29 -10.70 -8.04
C LYS A 59 -30.84 -9.31 -7.58
N LYS A 60 -29.56 -9.20 -7.19
CA LYS A 60 -28.94 -7.95 -6.80
C LYS A 60 -28.36 -7.34 -8.06
N TRP A 61 -28.67 -6.07 -8.29
CA TRP A 61 -28.17 -5.31 -9.43
C TRP A 61 -27.15 -4.29 -8.93
N ILE A 62 -26.01 -4.21 -9.61
CA ILE A 62 -25.05 -3.12 -9.43
C ILE A 62 -24.98 -2.39 -10.76
N ARG A 63 -25.61 -1.21 -10.81
CA ARG A 63 -25.76 -0.43 -12.06
C ARG A 63 -26.43 -1.31 -13.16
N PRO A 64 -26.03 -1.32 -14.46
CA PRO A 64 -26.74 -2.14 -15.45
C PRO A 64 -26.39 -3.64 -15.36
N TYR A 65 -25.65 -4.07 -14.33
CA TYR A 65 -25.12 -5.42 -14.23
C TYR A 65 -25.86 -6.25 -13.17
N GLU A 66 -26.27 -7.46 -13.55
CA GLU A 66 -26.80 -8.45 -12.63
C GLU A 66 -25.63 -9.14 -11.89
N VAL A 67 -25.68 -9.19 -10.56
CA VAL A 67 -24.69 -9.87 -9.73
C VAL A 67 -24.99 -11.36 -9.70
N LEU A 68 -24.10 -12.18 -10.25
CA LEU A 68 -24.23 -13.63 -10.27
C LEU A 68 -23.69 -14.25 -8.98
N GLU A 69 -22.56 -13.75 -8.49
CA GLU A 69 -21.86 -14.30 -7.33
C GLU A 69 -21.08 -13.21 -6.59
N VAL A 70 -21.09 -13.29 -5.26
CA VAL A 70 -20.33 -12.40 -4.37
C VAL A 70 -19.23 -13.23 -3.72
N LEU A 71 -17.98 -12.94 -4.06
CA LEU A 71 -16.80 -13.52 -3.43
C LEU A 71 -16.28 -12.54 -2.35
N PRO A 72 -15.48 -12.99 -1.37
CA PRO A 72 -15.00 -12.13 -0.29
C PRO A 72 -14.28 -10.85 -0.76
N ASN A 73 -13.62 -10.90 -1.92
CA ASN A 73 -12.83 -9.80 -2.48
C ASN A 73 -13.23 -9.43 -3.92
N ALA A 74 -14.23 -10.07 -4.51
CA ALA A 74 -14.57 -9.92 -5.93
C ALA A 74 -16.06 -10.14 -6.18
N LEU A 75 -16.56 -9.64 -7.31
CA LEU A 75 -17.95 -9.84 -7.74
C LEU A 75 -17.97 -10.42 -9.15
N LYS A 76 -18.76 -11.48 -9.33
CA LYS A 76 -19.04 -12.04 -10.66
C LYS A 76 -20.29 -11.38 -11.20
N LEU A 77 -20.15 -10.61 -12.27
CA LEU A 77 -21.25 -9.87 -12.89
C LEU A 77 -21.62 -10.49 -14.24
N LYS A 78 -22.91 -10.46 -14.57
CA LYS A 78 -23.38 -10.80 -15.91
C LYS A 78 -23.21 -9.60 -16.82
N LEU A 79 -22.38 -9.76 -17.85
CA LEU A 79 -22.25 -8.76 -18.91
C LEU A 79 -23.46 -8.86 -19.85
N LEU A 80 -24.07 -7.72 -20.19
CA LEU A 80 -25.12 -7.67 -21.20
C LEU A 80 -24.51 -8.01 -22.58
N HIS A 81 -25.25 -8.75 -23.41
CA HIS A 81 -24.78 -9.23 -24.72
C HIS A 81 -24.31 -8.12 -25.67
N ASN A 82 -24.80 -6.88 -25.47
CA ASN A 82 -24.44 -5.72 -26.29
C ASN A 82 -23.25 -4.91 -25.73
N MET A 83 -22.67 -5.30 -24.60
CA MET A 83 -21.56 -4.57 -23.99
C MET A 83 -20.23 -5.24 -24.32
N ARG A 84 -19.25 -4.42 -24.71
CA ARG A 84 -17.85 -4.82 -24.88
C ARG A 84 -17.02 -4.16 -23.79
N ILE A 85 -16.25 -4.95 -23.06
CA ILE A 85 -15.29 -4.42 -22.09
C ILE A 85 -14.04 -3.99 -22.87
N HIS A 86 -13.82 -2.69 -22.98
CA HIS A 86 -12.57 -2.16 -23.51
C HIS A 86 -11.58 -2.05 -22.35
N LEU A 87 -10.63 -2.98 -22.28
CA LEU A 87 -9.53 -2.87 -21.33
C LEU A 87 -8.62 -1.71 -21.79
N VAL A 88 -8.67 -0.60 -21.08
CA VAL A 88 -7.73 0.51 -21.28
C VAL A 88 -6.52 0.23 -20.41
N VAL A 89 -5.48 -0.34 -21.00
CA VAL A 89 -4.19 -0.48 -20.31
C VAL A 89 -3.42 0.82 -20.51
N ASN A 90 -3.05 1.48 -19.41
CA ASN A 90 -2.16 2.63 -19.50
C ASN A 90 -0.71 2.17 -19.74
N VAL A 91 -0.29 2.22 -21.00
CA VAL A 91 1.06 1.81 -21.41
C VAL A 91 2.17 2.69 -20.85
N SER A 92 1.90 3.92 -20.36
CA SER A 92 2.94 4.77 -19.76
C SER A 92 3.45 4.25 -18.41
N TRP A 93 2.78 3.25 -17.82
CA TRP A 93 3.15 2.61 -16.56
C TRP A 93 3.70 1.20 -16.77
N VAL A 94 3.65 0.69 -18.01
CA VAL A 94 4.23 -0.59 -18.36
C VAL A 94 5.72 -0.38 -18.53
N LYS A 95 6.50 -0.80 -17.53
CA LYS A 95 7.95 -0.84 -17.65
C LYS A 95 8.30 -1.79 -18.80
N PRO A 96 8.96 -1.32 -19.87
CA PRO A 96 9.32 -2.20 -20.98
C PRO A 96 10.23 -3.30 -20.43
N TYR A 97 9.93 -4.54 -20.80
CA TYR A 97 10.76 -5.69 -20.45
C TYR A 97 12.08 -5.56 -21.20
N LEU A 98 13.13 -5.14 -20.49
CA LEU A 98 14.50 -5.19 -20.96
C LEU A 98 14.98 -6.64 -20.86
N SER A 99 14.51 -7.51 -21.76
CA SER A 99 15.29 -8.71 -22.04
C SER A 99 16.59 -8.26 -22.69
N ALA A 100 17.72 -8.58 -22.06
CA ALA A 100 19.01 -8.59 -22.71
C ALA A 100 18.97 -9.66 -23.82
N LEU A 101 18.37 -9.32 -24.95
CA LEU A 101 18.63 -10.02 -26.20
C LEU A 101 19.95 -9.46 -26.69
N ASP A 102 21.03 -10.17 -26.36
CA ASP A 102 22.35 -9.97 -26.95
C ASP A 102 22.19 -9.97 -28.47
N GLY A 103 22.19 -8.79 -29.10
CA GLY A 103 22.23 -8.67 -30.56
C GLY A 103 21.42 -7.55 -31.23
N GLN A 104 20.56 -6.78 -30.53
CA GLN A 104 19.85 -5.66 -31.17
C GLN A 104 20.39 -4.28 -30.76
N CYS A 105 21.62 -3.98 -31.21
CA CYS A 105 21.95 -2.60 -31.53
C CYS A 105 21.19 -2.22 -32.81
N GLN A 106 20.14 -1.38 -32.72
CA GLN A 106 19.81 -0.33 -33.72
C GLN A 106 18.39 0.27 -33.62
N VAL A 107 17.53 -0.10 -32.67
CA VAL A 107 16.16 0.49 -32.63
C VAL A 107 16.10 1.81 -31.84
N GLN A 108 17.08 2.11 -30.98
CA GLN A 108 17.10 3.36 -30.19
C GLN A 108 17.58 4.60 -30.95
N ALA A 109 18.19 4.46 -32.14
CA ALA A 109 18.66 5.60 -32.91
C ALA A 109 17.51 6.34 -33.64
N TYR A 110 16.45 5.62 -34.04
CA TYR A 110 15.37 6.19 -34.84
C TYR A 110 14.31 6.95 -34.02
N SER A 111 14.05 6.59 -32.76
CA SER A 111 13.08 7.33 -31.95
C SER A 111 13.60 8.71 -31.53
N ASN A 112 14.90 8.82 -31.25
CA ASN A 112 15.52 10.08 -30.86
C ASN A 112 15.67 11.03 -32.06
N GLN A 113 15.92 10.52 -33.28
CA GLN A 113 15.93 11.37 -34.47
C GLN A 113 14.54 11.94 -34.80
N LEU A 114 13.47 11.16 -34.67
CA LEU A 114 12.10 11.63 -34.94
C LEU A 114 11.64 12.69 -33.92
N GLN A 115 12.03 12.58 -32.64
CA GLN A 115 11.77 13.61 -31.64
C GLN A 115 12.57 14.91 -31.89
N CYS A 116 13.81 14.82 -32.38
CA CYS A 116 14.60 16.00 -32.73
C CYS A 116 14.07 16.73 -33.99
N LEU A 117 13.59 15.98 -34.99
CA LEU A 117 13.02 16.53 -36.23
C LEU A 117 11.67 17.22 -36.00
N THR A 118 10.85 16.71 -35.08
CA THR A 118 9.55 17.31 -34.75
C THR A 118 9.68 18.56 -33.89
N ARG A 119 10.68 18.64 -32.99
CA ARG A 119 10.90 19.83 -32.15
C ARG A 119 11.51 21.02 -32.89
N SER A 120 12.19 20.80 -34.01
CA SER A 120 12.84 21.90 -34.76
C SER A 120 11.89 22.65 -35.70
N ARG A 121 10.67 22.14 -35.95
CA ARG A 121 9.72 22.73 -36.91
C ARG A 121 8.73 23.74 -36.30
N GLU A 122 8.63 23.80 -34.97
CA GLU A 122 7.71 24.72 -34.26
C GLU A 122 8.37 26.06 -33.87
N GLY A 123 9.64 26.28 -34.20
CA GLY A 123 10.44 27.41 -33.73
C GLY A 123 10.68 28.57 -34.72
N PHE A 124 10.17 28.52 -35.95
CA PHE A 124 10.35 29.61 -36.93
C PHE A 124 9.05 30.39 -37.14
N GLY A 125 8.79 31.32 -36.22
CA GLY A 125 7.86 32.42 -36.45
C GLY A 125 8.38 33.33 -37.55
N SER A 126 7.57 33.52 -38.60
CA SER A 126 7.81 34.55 -39.61
C SER A 126 6.81 35.67 -39.39
N LYS A 127 7.32 36.86 -39.03
CA LYS A 127 6.62 38.14 -39.09
C LYS A 127 6.01 38.32 -40.48
N SER A 128 4.71 38.51 -40.56
CA SER A 128 4.06 39.06 -41.74
C SER A 128 4.15 40.58 -41.67
N ASP A 129 5.12 41.14 -42.40
CA ASP A 129 5.18 42.58 -42.65
C ASP A 129 4.01 42.99 -43.55
N THR A 130 3.34 44.05 -43.12
CA THR A 130 2.25 44.74 -43.82
C THR A 130 2.88 45.58 -44.93
N GLU A 131 2.49 45.33 -46.18
CA GLU A 131 2.83 46.23 -47.29
C GLU A 131 1.56 46.64 -48.03
N GLU A 132 1.29 47.92 -47.89
CA GLU A 132 0.26 48.77 -48.46
C GLU A 132 0.66 49.12 -49.90
N GLN A 133 -0.17 48.79 -50.91
CA GLN A 133 -0.07 49.42 -52.23
C GLN A 133 -1.46 49.68 -52.83
N ASN A 134 -1.70 50.98 -53.03
CA ASN A 134 -2.72 51.58 -53.88
C ASN A 134 -2.48 51.27 -55.36
N SER A 135 -3.55 51.13 -56.14
CA SER A 135 -3.65 51.72 -57.50
C SER A 135 -5.09 51.69 -58.01
N ASP A 136 -5.59 52.90 -58.28
CA ASP A 136 -6.48 53.38 -59.35
C ASP A 136 -7.76 52.61 -59.74
#